data_AF-A0A9W9DJS2-F1
#
_entry.id   AF-A0A9W9DJS2-F1
#
_cell.length_a   1.000
_cell.length_b   1.000
_cell.length_c   1.000
_cell.angle_alpha   90.00
_cell.angle_beta   90.00
_cell.angle_gamma   90.00
#
_symmetry.space_group_name_H-M   'P 1'
#
loop_
_entity.id
_entity.type
_entity.pdbx_description
1 polymer ?
#
loop_
_entity_poly.entity_id
_entity_poly.type
_entity_poly.pdbx_seq_one_letter_code
_entity_poly.pdbx_strand_id
1 'polypeptide(L)'
;MRPYLISTLSIRSFSQSKFRSDFHFDTHQFVQRLEREGLNRAQAEGIMSAMAEVIDESIRNMTSNMVTKADQEKHHYTQQVDFAQAKSELQLMEKNDLAMIKAENDRLVNDIEKLKQRLREEVTRTQAGVRLDLNLEKGRYRDESSGKELKLKEVEYKIEQEIAALRTAIQASKATTLQYLVGIVTGCSALLMAYLRFRA
;
A
#
# COMPACT_ATOMS: atom_id res chain seq x y z
N MET A 1 -16.33 1.39 12.14
CA MET A 1 -17.58 0.87 11.54
C MET A 1 -18.74 1.67 12.10
N ARG A 2 -19.39 2.51 11.29
CA ARG A 2 -20.61 3.25 11.68
C ARG A 2 -21.83 2.47 11.14
N PRO A 3 -22.84 2.16 11.96
CA PRO A 3 -24.03 1.48 11.48
C PRO A 3 -24.90 2.44 10.65
N TYR A 4 -25.35 1.96 9.50
CA TYR A 4 -26.27 2.67 8.60
C TYR A 4 -27.65 2.80 9.26
N LEU A 5 -28.16 4.03 9.34
CA LEU A 5 -29.52 4.31 9.79
C LEU A 5 -30.51 3.83 8.72
N ILE A 6 -31.34 2.86 9.09
CA ILE A 6 -32.47 2.40 8.28
C ILE A 6 -33.48 3.54 8.23
N SER A 7 -33.58 4.19 7.07
CA SER A 7 -34.64 5.16 6.77
C SER A 7 -35.98 4.44 6.87
N THR A 8 -36.85 4.91 7.77
CA THR A 8 -38.22 4.44 7.90
C THR A 8 -38.98 4.79 6.61
N LEU A 9 -39.30 3.76 5.82
CA LEU A 9 -40.19 3.88 4.66
C LEU A 9 -41.55 4.36 5.15
N SER A 10 -41.82 5.65 5.01
CA SER A 10 -43.15 6.22 5.20
C SER A 10 -44.05 5.70 4.07
N ILE A 11 -44.83 4.66 4.39
CA ILE A 11 -45.86 4.13 3.52
C ILE A 11 -46.93 5.21 3.42
N ARG A 12 -46.89 6.00 2.34
CA ARG A 12 -47.98 6.93 2.03
C ARG A 12 -49.23 6.10 1.77
N SER A 13 -50.23 6.25 2.63
CA SER A 13 -51.56 5.69 2.38
C SER A 13 -52.16 6.39 1.16
N PHE A 14 -52.29 5.66 0.05
CA PHE A 14 -53.03 6.14 -1.11
C PHE A 14 -54.52 6.06 -0.78
N SER A 15 -55.12 7.22 -0.55
CA SER A 15 -56.58 7.35 -0.42
C SER A 15 -57.16 7.62 -1.80
N GLN A 16 -58.00 6.71 -2.30
CA GLN A 16 -58.82 6.97 -3.47
C GLN A 16 -60.04 7.77 -3.01
N SER A 17 -60.21 8.99 -3.54
CA SER A 17 -61.46 9.74 -3.33
C SER A 17 -62.63 8.88 -3.80
N LYS A 18 -63.66 8.75 -2.95
CA LYS A 18 -64.88 8.02 -3.31
C LYS A 18 -65.47 8.65 -4.57
N PHE A 19 -65.89 7.81 -5.52
CA PHE A 19 -66.64 8.23 -6.70
C PHE A 19 -67.84 9.05 -6.23
N ARG A 20 -67.84 10.36 -6.49
CA ARG A 20 -69.04 11.17 -6.30
C ARG A 20 -69.94 10.83 -7.48
N SER A 21 -71.15 10.36 -7.19
CA SER A 21 -72.19 10.20 -8.20
C SER A 21 -72.29 11.49 -9.02
N ASP A 22 -72.49 11.39 -10.32
CA ASP A 22 -72.93 12.51 -11.14
C ASP A 22 -74.16 13.12 -10.45
N PHE A 23 -73.95 14.27 -9.80
CA PHE A 23 -75.03 15.05 -9.23
C PHE A 23 -75.75 15.69 -10.41
N HIS A 24 -76.72 14.98 -10.98
CA HIS A 24 -77.67 15.59 -11.89
C HIS A 24 -78.51 16.56 -11.08
N PHE A 25 -78.15 17.84 -11.13
CA PHE A 25 -78.93 18.90 -10.50
C PHE A 25 -80.21 19.09 -11.32
N ASP A 26 -81.34 18.61 -10.82
CA ASP A 26 -82.65 18.77 -11.45
C ASP A 26 -83.15 20.21 -11.24
N THR A 27 -82.83 21.07 -12.21
CA THR A 27 -83.23 22.49 -12.24
C THR A 27 -84.74 22.66 -12.24
N HIS A 28 -85.49 21.73 -12.83
CA HIS A 28 -86.93 21.82 -12.95
C HIS A 28 -87.64 21.48 -11.64
N GLN A 29 -87.21 20.40 -10.97
CA GLN A 29 -87.72 20.03 -9.65
C GLN A 29 -87.43 21.11 -8.60
N PHE A 30 -86.27 21.77 -8.70
CA PHE A 30 -85.88 22.86 -7.80
C PHE A 30 -86.81 24.07 -7.93
N VAL A 31 -87.09 24.50 -9.16
CA VAL A 31 -88.00 25.63 -9.41
C VAL A 31 -89.44 25.30 -8.98
N GLN A 32 -89.94 24.08 -9.25
CA GLN A 32 -91.26 23.65 -8.79
C GLN A 32 -91.40 23.66 -7.25
N ARG A 33 -90.33 23.34 -6.53
CA ARG A 33 -90.32 23.44 -5.05
C ARG A 33 -90.42 24.88 -4.59
N LEU A 34 -89.66 25.79 -5.19
CA LEU A 34 -89.70 27.22 -4.85
C LEU A 34 -91.09 27.82 -5.13
N GLU A 35 -91.74 27.40 -6.22
CA GLU A 35 -93.12 27.81 -6.53
C GLU A 35 -94.13 27.33 -5.48
N ARG A 36 -93.95 26.10 -4.95
CA ARG A 36 -94.80 25.56 -3.87
C ARG A 36 -94.61 26.27 -2.54
N GLU A 37 -93.42 26.81 -2.29
CA GLU A 37 -93.09 27.62 -1.11
C GLU A 37 -93.51 29.10 -1.25
N GLY A 38 -94.23 29.44 -2.33
CA GLY A 38 -94.86 30.75 -2.50
C GLY A 38 -94.07 31.77 -3.31
N LEU A 39 -92.95 31.38 -3.95
CA LEU A 39 -92.24 32.25 -4.89
C LEU A 39 -92.92 32.24 -6.26
N ASN A 40 -92.88 33.37 -6.96
CA ASN A 40 -93.32 33.39 -8.35
C ASN A 40 -92.29 32.70 -9.26
N ARG A 41 -92.73 32.20 -10.42
CA ARG A 41 -91.89 31.46 -11.37
C ARG A 41 -90.61 32.21 -11.74
N ALA A 42 -90.70 33.52 -12.01
CA ALA A 42 -89.55 34.33 -12.42
C ALA A 42 -88.50 34.49 -11.30
N GLN A 43 -88.93 34.61 -10.04
CA GLN A 43 -88.05 34.63 -8.88
C GLN A 43 -87.40 33.28 -8.65
N ALA A 44 -88.16 32.19 -8.78
CA ALA A 44 -87.65 30.84 -8.63
C ALA A 44 -86.63 30.46 -9.73
N GLU A 45 -86.87 30.87 -10.97
CA GLU A 45 -85.92 30.72 -12.08
C GLU A 45 -84.67 31.59 -11.89
N GLY A 46 -84.80 32.82 -11.39
CA GLY A 46 -83.67 33.70 -11.09
C GLY A 46 -82.75 33.13 -9.99
N ILE A 47 -83.33 32.62 -8.90
CA ILE A 47 -82.58 31.95 -7.83
C ILE A 47 -81.89 30.69 -8.36
N MET A 48 -82.58 29.92 -9.19
CA MET A 48 -82.00 28.74 -9.83
C MET A 48 -80.81 29.12 -10.71
N SER A 49 -80.92 30.15 -11.55
CA SER A 49 -79.81 30.59 -12.41
C SER A 49 -78.57 30.96 -11.60
N ALA A 50 -78.72 31.73 -10.51
CA ALA A 50 -77.60 32.09 -9.63
C ALA A 50 -76.98 30.85 -8.94
N MET A 51 -77.80 29.88 -8.54
CA MET A 51 -77.29 28.62 -7.97
C MET A 51 -76.56 27.76 -8.99
N ALA A 52 -77.04 27.70 -10.25
CA ALA A 52 -76.34 26.97 -11.31
C ALA A 52 -74.94 27.52 -11.57
N GLU A 53 -74.78 28.85 -11.57
CA GLU A 53 -73.48 29.50 -11.73
C GLU A 53 -72.52 29.18 -10.59
N VAL A 54 -72.97 29.27 -9.33
CA VAL A 54 -72.14 28.94 -8.15
C VAL A 54 -71.75 27.46 -8.14
N ILE A 55 -72.66 26.57 -8.55
CA ILE A 55 -72.37 25.13 -8.66
C ILE A 55 -71.36 24.85 -9.76
N ASP A 56 -71.49 25.47 -10.94
CA ASP A 56 -70.56 25.29 -12.05
C ASP A 56 -69.15 25.81 -11.69
N GLU A 57 -69.06 26.98 -11.03
CA GLU A 57 -67.79 27.50 -10.51
C GLU A 57 -67.17 26.57 -9.45
N SER A 58 -68.00 26.02 -8.54
CA SER A 58 -67.55 25.05 -7.53
C SER A 58 -67.02 23.76 -8.16
N ILE A 59 -67.71 23.22 -9.18
CA ILE A 59 -67.28 22.01 -9.90
C ILE A 59 -65.97 22.27 -10.65
N ARG A 60 -65.84 23.40 -11.35
CA ARG A 60 -64.60 23.77 -12.05
C ARG A 60 -63.42 23.93 -11.08
N ASN A 61 -63.61 24.63 -9.97
CA ASN A 61 -62.56 24.79 -8.95
C ASN A 61 -62.18 23.47 -8.28
N MET A 62 -63.15 22.59 -8.03
CA MET A 62 -62.90 21.27 -7.46
C MET A 62 -62.15 20.36 -8.44
N THR A 63 -62.48 20.45 -9.72
CA THR A 63 -61.88 19.61 -10.77
C THR A 63 -60.52 20.13 -11.25
N SER A 64 -60.21 21.42 -11.09
CA SER A 64 -58.95 22.00 -11.59
C SER A 64 -57.70 21.40 -10.96
N ASN A 65 -57.80 20.90 -9.73
CA ASN A 65 -56.72 20.22 -9.01
C ASN A 65 -56.84 18.69 -9.02
N MET A 66 -57.84 18.13 -9.73
CA MET A 66 -58.00 16.70 -9.87
C MET A 66 -57.24 16.18 -11.08
N VAL A 67 -56.76 14.94 -10.97
CA VAL A 67 -56.12 14.22 -12.07
C VAL A 67 -57.08 13.15 -12.57
N THR A 68 -57.20 13.01 -13.89
CA THR A 68 -58.03 11.96 -14.48
C THR A 68 -57.41 10.59 -14.23
N LYS A 69 -58.24 9.55 -14.19
CA LYS A 69 -57.73 8.17 -14.02
C LYS A 69 -56.79 7.75 -15.15
N ALA A 70 -57.09 8.18 -16.38
CA ALA A 70 -56.24 7.92 -17.53
C ALA A 70 -54.85 8.57 -17.39
N ASP A 71 -54.78 9.83 -16.93
CA ASP A 71 -53.50 10.50 -16.69
C ASP A 71 -52.71 9.84 -15.54
N GLN A 72 -53.40 9.46 -14.46
CA GLN A 72 -52.79 8.73 -13.36
C GLN A 72 -52.16 7.40 -13.83
N GLU A 73 -52.90 6.61 -14.62
CA GLU A 73 -52.45 5.33 -15.16
C GLU A 73 -51.29 5.50 -16.14
N LYS A 74 -51.33 6.53 -16.99
CA LYS A 74 -50.24 6.89 -17.89
C LYS A 74 -48.96 7.22 -17.12
N HIS A 75 -49.05 8.07 -16.11
CA HIS A 75 -47.90 8.41 -15.26
C HIS A 75 -47.34 7.19 -14.55
N HIS A 76 -48.22 6.33 -14.04
CA HIS A 76 -47.81 5.08 -13.39
C HIS A 76 -47.09 4.14 -14.36
N TYR A 77 -47.58 4.01 -15.58
CA TYR A 77 -46.94 3.21 -16.62
C TYR A 77 -45.55 3.74 -16.99
N THR A 78 -45.42 5.05 -17.22
CA THR A 78 -44.12 5.68 -17.48
C THR A 78 -43.15 5.43 -16.34
N GLN A 79 -43.58 5.60 -15.09
CA GLN A 79 -42.74 5.30 -13.92
C GLN A 79 -42.27 3.84 -13.87
N GLN A 80 -43.13 2.88 -14.21
CA GLN A 80 -42.74 1.47 -14.26
C GLN A 80 -41.68 1.20 -15.34
N VAL A 81 -41.84 1.80 -16.52
CA VAL A 81 -40.87 1.67 -17.61
C VAL A 81 -39.53 2.29 -17.23
N ASP A 82 -39.55 3.51 -16.68
CA ASP A 82 -38.34 4.21 -16.24
C ASP A 82 -37.61 3.41 -15.15
N PHE A 83 -38.35 2.82 -14.21
CA PHE A 83 -37.77 1.99 -13.16
C PHE A 83 -37.16 0.69 -13.73
N ALA A 84 -37.82 0.06 -14.71
CA ALA A 84 -37.29 -1.12 -15.38
C ALA A 84 -36.01 -0.80 -16.16
N GLN A 85 -35.96 0.35 -16.85
CA GLN A 85 -34.78 0.81 -17.55
C GLN A 85 -33.63 1.11 -16.58
N ALA A 86 -33.86 1.92 -15.55
CA ALA A 86 -32.84 2.26 -14.55
C ALA A 86 -32.27 1.01 -13.86
N LYS A 87 -33.13 0.03 -13.56
CA LYS A 87 -32.69 -1.26 -13.01
C LYS A 87 -31.79 -2.02 -13.98
N SER A 88 -32.15 -2.07 -15.28
CA SER A 88 -31.34 -2.74 -16.30
C SER A 88 -29.98 -2.07 -16.48
N GLU A 89 -29.95 -0.73 -16.52
CA GLU A 89 -28.72 0.05 -16.62
C GLU A 89 -27.81 -0.18 -15.40
N LEU A 90 -28.36 -0.15 -14.20
CA LEU A 90 -27.63 -0.44 -12.96
C LEU A 90 -27.03 -1.85 -12.99
N GLN A 91 -27.81 -2.86 -13.37
CA GLN A 91 -27.32 -4.24 -13.46
C GLN A 91 -26.21 -4.41 -14.50
N LEU A 92 -26.27 -3.68 -15.62
CA LEU A 92 -25.21 -3.70 -16.62
C LEU A 92 -23.93 -3.04 -16.10
N MET A 93 -24.07 -1.88 -15.45
CA MET A 93 -22.95 -1.14 -14.87
C MET A 93 -22.27 -1.96 -13.77
N GLU A 94 -23.04 -2.56 -12.85
CA GLU A 94 -22.51 -3.42 -11.79
C GLU A 94 -21.71 -4.60 -12.35
N LYS A 95 -22.22 -5.25 -13.41
CA LYS A 95 -21.50 -6.34 -14.09
C LYS A 95 -20.21 -5.85 -14.75
N ASN A 96 -20.23 -4.65 -15.35
CA ASN A 96 -19.05 -4.07 -15.97
C ASN A 96 -17.97 -3.72 -14.93
N ASP A 97 -18.38 -3.03 -13.86
CA ASP A 97 -17.49 -2.64 -12.76
C ASP A 97 -16.89 -3.87 -12.09
N LEU A 98 -17.69 -4.91 -11.84
CA LEU A 98 -17.19 -6.17 -11.26
C LEU A 98 -16.17 -6.84 -12.18
N ALA A 99 -16.43 -6.88 -13.49
CA ALA A 99 -15.50 -7.44 -14.46
C ALA A 99 -14.18 -6.64 -14.50
N MET A 100 -14.27 -5.32 -14.47
CA MET A 100 -13.11 -4.42 -14.45
C MET A 100 -12.29 -4.59 -13.17
N ILE A 101 -12.93 -4.56 -12.00
CA ILE A 101 -12.27 -4.76 -10.69
C ILE A 101 -11.60 -6.13 -10.64
N LYS A 102 -12.27 -7.18 -11.14
CA LYS A 102 -11.69 -8.53 -11.18
C LYS A 102 -10.45 -8.57 -12.07
N ALA A 103 -10.51 -7.99 -13.26
CA ALA A 103 -9.37 -7.93 -14.17
C ALA A 103 -8.19 -7.15 -13.57
N GLU A 104 -8.47 -6.04 -12.88
CA GLU A 104 -7.44 -5.26 -12.18
C GLU A 104 -6.85 -6.03 -11.00
N ASN A 105 -7.66 -6.75 -10.23
CA ASN A 105 -7.18 -7.61 -9.15
C ASN A 105 -6.27 -8.73 -9.68
N ASP A 106 -6.71 -9.44 -10.73
CA ASP A 106 -5.91 -10.48 -11.38
C ASP A 106 -4.58 -9.92 -11.91
N ARG A 107 -4.59 -8.70 -12.47
CA ARG A 107 -3.37 -8.00 -12.90
C ARG A 107 -2.45 -7.69 -11.72
N LEU A 108 -2.98 -7.13 -10.63
CA LEU A 108 -2.20 -6.79 -9.43
C LEU A 108 -1.60 -8.03 -8.77
N VAL A 109 -2.34 -9.14 -8.70
CA VAL A 109 -1.83 -10.42 -8.18
C VAL A 109 -0.66 -10.91 -9.02
N ASN A 110 -0.75 -10.83 -10.35
CA ASN A 110 0.35 -11.20 -11.24
C ASN A 110 1.58 -10.31 -11.06
N ASP A 111 1.39 -9.00 -10.89
CA ASP A 111 2.49 -8.06 -10.68
C ASP A 111 3.16 -8.29 -9.31
N ILE A 112 2.39 -8.63 -8.27
CA ILE A 112 2.91 -9.02 -6.95
C ILE A 112 3.79 -10.28 -7.08
N GLU A 113 3.35 -11.32 -7.78
CA GLU A 113 4.14 -12.54 -7.91
C GLU A 113 5.43 -12.30 -8.70
N LYS A 114 5.39 -11.47 -9.74
CA LYS A 114 6.59 -11.04 -10.47
C LYS A 114 7.57 -10.27 -9.58
N LEU A 115 7.08 -9.33 -8.77
CA LEU A 115 7.93 -8.55 -7.87
C LEU A 115 8.57 -9.44 -6.79
N LYS A 116 7.82 -10.37 -6.23
CA LYS A 116 8.30 -11.36 -5.27
C LYS A 116 9.39 -12.26 -5.87
N GLN A 117 9.22 -12.70 -7.12
CA GLN A 117 10.23 -13.49 -7.82
C GLN A 117 11.51 -12.68 -8.05
N ARG A 118 11.40 -11.44 -8.54
CA ARG A 118 12.55 -10.54 -8.71
C ARG A 118 13.28 -10.29 -7.40
N LEU A 119 12.55 -10.06 -6.31
CA LEU A 119 13.14 -9.86 -4.99
C LEU A 119 13.94 -11.09 -4.55
N ARG A 120 13.41 -12.30 -4.74
CA ARG A 120 14.14 -13.55 -4.42
C ARG A 120 15.42 -13.69 -5.23
N GLU A 121 15.37 -13.36 -6.52
CA GLU A 121 16.54 -13.39 -7.40
C GLU A 121 17.60 -12.38 -6.95
N GLU A 122 17.22 -11.14 -6.64
CA GLU A 122 18.16 -10.11 -6.17
C GLU A 122 18.75 -10.44 -4.78
N VAL A 123 17.96 -10.99 -3.86
CA VAL A 123 18.46 -11.47 -2.56
C VAL A 123 19.50 -12.59 -2.77
N THR A 124 19.18 -13.57 -3.62
CA THR A 124 20.08 -14.69 -3.92
C THR A 124 21.37 -14.21 -4.59
N ARG A 125 21.26 -13.29 -5.55
CA ARG A 125 22.40 -12.69 -6.24
C ARG A 125 23.29 -11.91 -5.28
N THR A 126 22.68 -11.06 -4.44
CA THR A 126 23.41 -10.27 -3.43
C THR A 126 24.12 -11.18 -2.43
N GLN A 127 23.44 -12.22 -1.94
CA GLN A 127 24.03 -13.19 -1.02
C GLN A 127 25.22 -13.94 -1.65
N ALA A 128 25.10 -14.34 -2.92
CA ALA A 128 26.20 -14.96 -3.66
C ALA A 128 27.38 -14.01 -3.85
N GLY A 129 27.09 -12.73 -4.15
CA GLY A 129 28.10 -11.66 -4.25
C GLY A 129 28.88 -11.49 -2.94
N VAL A 130 28.18 -11.30 -1.82
CA VAL A 130 28.81 -11.16 -0.50
C VAL A 130 29.65 -12.39 -0.15
N ARG A 131 29.17 -13.60 -0.45
CA ARG A 131 29.94 -14.82 -0.21
C ARG A 131 31.22 -14.87 -1.05
N LEU A 132 31.15 -14.44 -2.32
CA LEU A 132 32.33 -14.35 -3.19
C LEU A 132 33.33 -13.33 -2.64
N ASP A 133 32.87 -12.14 -2.28
CA ASP A 133 33.70 -11.07 -1.72
C ASP A 133 34.45 -11.53 -0.47
N LEU A 134 33.76 -12.20 0.46
CA LEU A 134 34.39 -12.78 1.66
C LEU A 134 35.43 -13.84 1.33
N ASN A 135 35.18 -14.68 0.32
CA ASN A 135 36.15 -15.70 -0.09
C ASN A 135 37.39 -15.09 -0.74
N LEU A 136 37.21 -14.07 -1.58
CA LEU A 136 38.32 -13.32 -2.19
C LEU A 136 39.15 -12.62 -1.12
N GLU A 137 38.49 -11.95 -0.17
CA GLU A 137 39.17 -11.23 0.91
C GLU A 137 39.89 -12.20 1.85
N LYS A 138 39.29 -13.35 2.19
CA LYS A 138 39.97 -14.42 2.94
C LYS A 138 41.19 -14.95 2.20
N GLY A 139 41.10 -15.10 0.87
CA GLY A 139 42.22 -15.46 0.01
C GLY A 139 43.35 -14.44 0.10
N ARG A 140 43.03 -13.16 -0.09
CA ARG A 140 43.97 -12.05 0.02
C ARG A 140 44.67 -11.98 1.37
N TYR A 141 43.93 -12.10 2.48
CA TYR A 141 44.52 -12.16 3.82
C TYR A 141 45.49 -13.34 3.99
N ARG A 142 45.17 -14.50 3.42
CA ARG A 142 46.05 -15.69 3.50
C ARG A 142 47.34 -15.47 2.72
N ASP A 143 47.26 -14.86 1.54
CA ASP A 143 48.43 -14.58 0.70
C ASP A 143 49.32 -13.51 1.36
N GLU A 144 48.73 -12.45 1.91
CA GLU A 144 49.45 -11.44 2.71
C GLU A 144 50.09 -12.04 3.97
N SER A 145 49.38 -12.91 4.67
CA SER A 145 49.90 -13.61 5.85
C SER A 145 51.09 -14.51 5.49
N SER A 146 50.98 -15.27 4.39
CA SER A 146 52.06 -16.14 3.90
C SER A 146 53.28 -15.32 3.48
N GLY A 147 53.06 -14.18 2.82
CA GLY A 147 54.12 -13.25 2.46
C GLY A 147 54.84 -12.65 3.67
N LYS A 148 54.10 -12.33 4.76
CA LYS A 148 54.70 -11.90 6.03
C LYS A 148 55.49 -13.01 6.71
N GLU A 149 54.98 -14.24 6.70
CA GLU A 149 55.68 -15.40 7.26
C GLU A 149 57.02 -15.66 6.55
N LEU A 150 57.04 -15.55 5.22
CA LEU A 150 58.29 -15.68 4.44
C LEU A 150 59.30 -14.59 4.80
N LYS A 151 58.87 -13.33 4.90
CA LYS A 151 59.75 -12.22 5.33
C LYS A 151 60.27 -12.42 6.75
N LEU A 152 59.44 -12.94 7.65
CA LEU A 152 59.84 -13.24 9.03
C LEU A 152 60.95 -14.31 9.05
N LYS A 153 60.78 -15.40 8.30
CA LYS A 153 61.78 -16.47 8.15
C LYS A 153 63.08 -15.98 7.54
N GLU A 154 63.03 -15.10 6.54
CA GLU A 154 64.23 -14.49 5.95
C GLU A 154 65.00 -13.66 7.00
N VAL A 155 64.28 -12.86 7.80
CA VAL A 155 64.88 -12.05 8.86
C VAL A 155 65.46 -12.94 9.97
N GLU A 156 64.74 -14.00 10.36
CA GLU A 156 65.22 -15.00 11.33
C GLU A 156 66.53 -15.64 10.87
N TYR A 157 66.61 -16.06 9.60
CA TYR A 157 67.83 -16.61 9.03
C TYR A 157 68.99 -15.61 9.04
N LYS A 158 68.74 -14.33 8.70
CA LYS A 158 69.76 -13.28 8.78
C LYS A 158 70.26 -13.08 10.21
N ILE A 159 69.37 -13.10 11.20
CA ILE A 159 69.74 -12.98 12.62
C ILE A 159 70.61 -14.17 13.04
N GLU A 160 70.25 -15.40 12.67
CA GLU A 160 71.06 -16.59 12.98
C GLU A 160 72.45 -16.52 12.34
N GLN A 161 72.53 -16.03 11.10
CA GLN A 161 73.79 -15.83 10.39
C GLN A 161 74.67 -14.79 11.10
N GLU A 162 74.11 -13.65 11.51
CA GLU A 162 74.83 -12.62 12.28
C GLU A 162 75.31 -13.15 13.64
N ILE A 163 74.49 -13.95 14.33
CA ILE A 163 74.89 -14.59 15.59
C ILE A 163 76.07 -15.55 15.38
N ALA A 164 76.05 -16.37 14.32
CA ALA A 164 77.15 -17.27 13.99
C ALA A 164 78.44 -16.51 13.64
N ALA A 165 78.33 -15.41 12.89
CA ALA A 165 79.44 -14.53 12.57
C ALA A 165 80.05 -13.91 13.84
N LEU A 166 79.22 -13.36 14.73
CA LEU A 166 79.66 -12.81 16.03
C LEU A 166 80.33 -13.88 16.91
N ARG A 167 79.80 -15.10 16.98
CA ARG A 167 80.43 -16.21 17.71
C ARG A 167 81.82 -16.53 17.16
N THR A 168 81.95 -16.59 15.84
CA THR A 168 83.24 -16.85 15.18
C THR A 168 84.24 -15.73 15.46
N ALA A 169 83.81 -14.47 15.37
CA ALA A 169 84.64 -13.31 15.69
C ALA A 169 85.13 -13.33 17.15
N ILE A 170 84.26 -13.71 18.10
CA ILE A 170 84.63 -13.87 19.52
C ILE A 170 85.65 -15.00 19.69
N GLN A 171 85.46 -16.15 19.04
CA GLN A 171 86.41 -17.27 19.11
C GLN A 171 87.78 -16.87 18.55
N ALA A 172 87.81 -16.16 17.41
CA ALA A 172 89.03 -15.62 16.84
C ALA A 172 89.71 -14.64 17.81
N SER A 173 88.97 -13.71 18.40
CA SER A 173 89.49 -12.76 19.39
C SER A 173 90.10 -13.49 20.61
N LYS A 174 89.43 -14.51 21.15
CA LYS A 174 89.96 -15.34 22.24
C LYS A 174 91.26 -16.05 21.86
N ALA A 175 91.34 -16.61 20.65
CA ALA A 175 92.55 -17.28 20.16
C ALA A 175 93.71 -16.30 20.03
N THR A 176 93.47 -15.10 19.50
CA THR A 176 94.45 -14.02 19.43
C THR A 176 94.92 -13.61 20.83
N THR A 177 94.03 -13.45 21.81
CA THR A 177 94.40 -13.14 23.20
C THR A 177 95.26 -14.24 23.82
N LEU A 178 94.94 -15.52 23.59
CA LEU A 178 95.77 -16.65 24.04
C LEU A 178 97.16 -16.64 23.38
N GLN A 179 97.25 -16.36 22.08
CA GLN A 179 98.53 -16.23 21.38
C GLN A 179 99.39 -15.09 21.97
N TYR A 180 98.79 -13.93 22.24
CA TYR A 180 99.50 -12.83 22.92
C TYR A 180 100.01 -13.25 24.30
N LEU A 181 99.19 -13.96 25.08
CA LEU A 181 99.58 -14.45 26.41
C LEU A 181 100.76 -15.42 26.32
N VAL A 182 100.70 -16.40 25.40
CA VAL A 182 101.81 -17.34 25.14
C VAL A 182 103.07 -16.58 24.71
N GLY A 183 102.94 -15.56 23.86
CA GLY A 183 104.06 -14.72 23.43
C GLY A 183 104.73 -13.99 24.58
N ILE A 184 103.95 -13.38 25.48
CA ILE A 184 104.45 -12.69 26.67
C ILE A 184 105.15 -13.67 27.62
N VAL A 185 104.53 -14.80 27.95
CA VAL A 185 105.12 -15.81 28.87
C VAL A 185 106.41 -16.39 28.31
N THR A 186 106.44 -16.68 27.00
CA THR A 186 107.65 -17.18 26.33
C THR A 186 108.75 -16.12 26.31
N GLY A 187 108.41 -14.86 26.01
CA GLY A 187 109.33 -13.73 26.05
C GLY A 187 109.93 -13.51 27.43
N CYS A 188 109.11 -13.50 28.49
CA CYS A 188 109.57 -13.41 29.87
C CYS A 188 110.49 -14.58 30.25
N SER A 189 110.13 -15.81 29.87
CA SER A 189 110.94 -17.00 30.13
C SER A 189 112.29 -16.95 29.43
N ALA A 190 112.33 -16.48 28.17
CA ALA A 190 113.57 -16.30 27.41
C ALA A 190 114.48 -15.24 28.04
N LEU A 191 113.91 -14.11 28.48
CA LEU A 191 114.65 -13.06 29.19
C LEU A 191 115.21 -13.58 30.53
N LEU A 192 114.43 -14.36 31.27
CA LEU A 192 114.87 -14.96 32.54
C LEU A 192 116.02 -15.96 32.31
N MET A 193 115.92 -16.80 31.28
CA MET A 193 117.01 -17.70 30.88
C MET A 193 118.27 -16.94 30.42
N ALA A 194 118.11 -15.86 29.65
CA ALA A 194 119.23 -15.00 29.25
C ALA A 194 119.89 -14.33 30.47
N TYR A 195 119.10 -13.87 31.44
CA TYR A 195 119.60 -13.30 32.69
C TYR A 195 120.36 -14.34 33.52
N LEU A 196 119.80 -15.55 33.70
CA LEU A 196 120.47 -16.65 34.40
C LEU A 196 121.81 -17.01 33.73
N ARG A 197 121.87 -16.97 32.40
CA ARG A 197 123.10 -17.21 31.62
C ARG A 197 124.12 -16.07 31.68
N PHE A 198 123.69 -14.83 31.86
CA PHE A 198 124.60 -13.68 32.06
C PHE A 198 125.14 -13.61 33.49
N ARG A 199 124.43 -14.20 34.46
CA ARG A 199 124.82 -14.25 35.88
C ARG A 199 125.75 -15.43 36.22
N ALA A 200 125.74 -16.49 35.40
CA ALA A 200 126.62 -17.66 35.52
C ALA A 200 127.95 -17.41 34.79
#